data_AF-A0A1S2P0P8-F1
#
_entry.id   AF-A0A1S2P0P8-F1
#
_cell.length_a   1.000
_cell.length_b   1.000
_cell.length_c   1.000
_cell.angle_alpha   90.00
_cell.angle_beta   90.00
_cell.angle_gamma   90.00
#
_symmetry.space_group_name_H-M   'P 1'
#
loop_
_entity.id
_entity.type
_entity.pdbx_description
1 polymer ?
#
loop_
_entity_poly.entity_id
_entity_poly.type
_entity_poly.pdbx_seq_one_letter_code
_entity_poly.pdbx_strand_id
1 'polypeptide(L)'
;MADSGEPAQRDVLLSFLGTRATVRKSGMLFPQNLPERSWERIGTDLRELVNSSAWWLADWLIYGETTYGWRRYKEAIERTGLDYQTLRNYAWVARRFEHHRRRDALSFAHHAEVTRLSPAEQDYWLRRAEQQKWSRNELRRALRAGLAAQSDAAENPTGGADERQEAPRQQVTTLTIELSADQLEQYSQAAAAHGLPVDKWVARMVTQVLDTADRRVANKRLA
;
A
#
# COMPACT_ATOMS: atom_id res chain seq x y z
N MET A 1 48.23 20.46 -5.49
CA MET A 1 48.14 19.02 -5.82
C MET A 1 46.72 18.62 -5.52
N ALA A 2 45.93 18.36 -6.57
CA ALA A 2 44.51 18.05 -6.44
C ALA A 2 44.37 16.57 -6.05
N ASP A 3 43.80 16.33 -4.88
CA ASP A 3 43.35 15.02 -4.43
C ASP A 3 42.00 14.73 -5.11
N SER A 4 42.07 14.18 -6.32
CA SER A 4 40.92 13.65 -7.04
C SER A 4 40.53 12.31 -6.41
N GLY A 5 39.72 12.38 -5.37
CA GLY A 5 39.00 11.25 -4.81
C GLY A 5 38.09 10.65 -5.89
N GLU A 6 38.55 9.57 -6.50
CA GLU A 6 37.76 8.70 -7.37
C GLU A 6 36.47 8.31 -6.60
N PRO A 7 35.27 8.56 -7.14
CA PRO A 7 34.05 8.14 -6.47
C PRO A 7 34.04 6.62 -6.47
N ALA A 8 34.32 6.02 -5.30
CA ALA A 8 34.22 4.59 -5.06
C ALA A 8 32.88 4.10 -5.61
N GLN A 9 32.94 3.42 -6.75
CA GLN A 9 31.81 2.77 -7.37
C GLN A 9 31.38 1.70 -6.38
N ARG A 10 30.32 1.99 -5.62
CA ARG A 10 29.74 1.03 -4.68
C ARG A 10 29.08 -0.06 -5.50
N ASP A 11 29.88 -1.06 -5.88
CA ASP A 11 29.41 -2.32 -6.42
C ASP A 11 28.64 -3.02 -5.30
N VAL A 12 27.33 -2.78 -5.25
CA VAL A 12 26.44 -3.62 -4.46
C VAL A 12 26.37 -4.94 -5.19
N LEU A 13 27.09 -5.95 -4.69
CA LEU A 13 26.84 -7.34 -5.03
C LEU A 13 25.48 -7.73 -4.44
N LEU A 14 24.41 -7.36 -5.13
CA LEU A 14 23.24 -8.21 -5.11
C LEU A 14 23.75 -9.53 -5.69
N SER A 15 23.50 -10.65 -5.01
CA SER A 15 23.62 -11.99 -5.60
C SER A 15 22.52 -12.17 -6.63
N PHE A 16 22.48 -11.24 -7.56
CA PHE A 16 21.88 -11.36 -8.85
C PHE A 16 23.01 -11.79 -9.74
N LEU A 17 22.88 -13.01 -10.25
CA LEU A 17 23.62 -13.43 -11.41
C LEU A 17 25.11 -13.73 -11.12
N GLY A 18 25.39 -14.99 -10.78
CA GLY A 18 26.63 -15.64 -11.21
C GLY A 18 26.76 -15.72 -12.75
N THR A 19 26.28 -14.72 -13.49
CA THR A 19 26.02 -14.74 -14.93
C THR A 19 26.21 -13.35 -15.56
N ARG A 20 27.36 -13.18 -16.23
CA ARG A 20 27.68 -12.41 -17.45
C ARG A 20 27.27 -10.93 -17.64
N ALA A 21 26.37 -10.29 -16.87
CA ALA A 21 26.05 -8.86 -17.03
C ALA A 21 26.61 -8.00 -15.89
N THR A 22 27.12 -6.81 -16.20
CA THR A 22 27.68 -5.86 -15.21
C THR A 22 26.65 -4.79 -14.90
N VAL A 23 26.22 -4.70 -13.63
CA VAL A 23 25.26 -3.69 -13.17
C VAL A 23 25.99 -2.42 -12.72
N ARG A 24 25.50 -1.26 -13.13
CA ARG A 24 25.94 0.07 -12.68
C ARG A 24 24.74 0.88 -12.23
N LYS A 25 24.96 1.95 -11.47
CA LYS A 25 23.87 2.84 -11.01
C LYS A 25 23.01 3.37 -12.17
N SER A 26 23.61 3.63 -13.32
CA SER A 26 22.94 4.20 -14.51
C SER A 26 22.47 3.16 -15.53
N GLY A 27 22.70 1.86 -15.32
CA GLY A 27 22.29 0.84 -16.28
C GLY A 27 23.04 -0.49 -16.17
N MET A 28 22.75 -1.41 -17.09
CA MET A 28 23.36 -2.73 -17.15
C MET A 28 24.10 -2.91 -18.48
N LEU A 29 25.33 -3.44 -18.44
CA LEU A 29 26.13 -3.76 -19.61
C LEU A 29 26.10 -5.27 -19.87
N PHE A 30 25.81 -5.65 -21.11
CA PHE A 30 25.75 -7.03 -21.56
C PHE A 30 26.97 -7.37 -22.44
N PRO A 31 27.52 -8.59 -22.36
CA PRO A 31 28.61 -9.02 -23.22
C PRO A 31 28.08 -9.30 -24.63
N GLN A 32 28.93 -9.09 -25.64
CA GLN A 32 28.54 -9.20 -27.06
C GLN A 32 27.97 -10.59 -27.42
N ASN A 33 28.42 -11.65 -26.74
CA ASN A 33 28.00 -13.05 -26.99
C ASN A 33 27.18 -13.63 -25.83
N LEU A 34 26.24 -12.86 -25.29
CA LEU A 34 25.32 -13.35 -24.26
C LEU A 34 24.33 -14.36 -24.87
N PRO A 35 24.26 -15.60 -24.36
CA PRO A 35 23.25 -16.55 -24.81
C PRO A 35 21.84 -16.06 -24.47
N GLU A 36 20.87 -16.27 -25.35
CA GLU A 36 19.46 -15.87 -25.17
C GLU A 36 18.87 -16.36 -23.84
N ARG A 37 19.07 -17.63 -23.48
CA ARG A 37 18.63 -18.18 -22.18
C ARG A 37 19.19 -17.44 -20.97
N SER A 38 20.39 -16.88 -21.08
CA SER A 38 20.97 -16.06 -20.01
C SER A 38 20.31 -14.69 -19.94
N TRP A 39 19.98 -14.10 -21.09
CA TRP A 39 19.23 -12.85 -21.17
C TRP A 39 17.80 -13.00 -20.60
N GLU A 40 17.09 -14.08 -20.94
CA GLU A 40 15.76 -14.39 -20.39
C GLU A 40 15.78 -14.55 -18.86
N ARG A 41 16.81 -15.23 -18.34
CA ARG A 41 17.00 -15.39 -16.90
C ARG A 41 17.23 -14.04 -16.22
N ILE A 42 18.09 -13.18 -16.78
CA ILE A 42 18.30 -11.82 -16.28
C ILE A 42 16.98 -11.05 -16.23
N GLY A 43 16.17 -11.12 -17.29
CA GLY A 43 14.85 -10.48 -17.32
C GLY A 43 13.89 -11.00 -16.25
N THR A 44 13.88 -12.32 -16.03
CA THR A 44 13.08 -12.97 -14.98
C THR A 44 13.51 -12.51 -13.60
N ASP A 45 14.82 -12.54 -13.33
CA ASP A 45 15.34 -12.11 -12.04
C ASP A 45 15.02 -10.62 -11.82
N LEU A 46 15.22 -9.75 -12.82
CA LEU A 46 14.93 -8.31 -12.72
C LEU A 46 13.47 -8.06 -12.37
N ARG A 47 12.55 -8.83 -12.96
CA ARG A 47 11.13 -8.78 -12.64
C ARG A 47 10.87 -9.12 -11.17
N GLU A 48 11.49 -10.17 -10.64
CA GLU A 48 11.35 -10.56 -9.24
C GLU A 48 11.93 -9.51 -8.29
N LEU A 49 13.09 -8.93 -8.62
CA LEU A 49 13.69 -7.82 -7.86
C LEU A 49 12.75 -6.63 -7.78
N VAL A 50 12.26 -6.16 -8.93
CA VAL A 50 11.38 -4.99 -9.00
C VAL A 50 10.07 -5.26 -8.26
N ASN A 51 9.46 -6.43 -8.46
CA ASN A 51 8.20 -6.81 -7.80
C ASN A 51 8.34 -6.93 -6.29
N SER A 52 9.51 -7.38 -5.80
CA SER A 52 9.78 -7.58 -4.37
C SER A 52 10.27 -6.31 -3.68
N SER A 53 10.93 -5.40 -4.41
CA SER A 53 11.54 -4.19 -3.83
C SER A 53 10.56 -3.32 -3.04
N ALA A 54 9.32 -3.20 -3.52
CA ALA A 54 8.27 -2.45 -2.83
C ALA A 54 7.88 -3.09 -1.48
N TRP A 55 7.83 -4.43 -1.42
CA TRP A 55 7.61 -5.14 -0.15
C TRP A 55 8.76 -4.88 0.82
N TRP A 56 10.00 -5.04 0.38
CA TRP A 56 11.16 -4.84 1.25
C TRP A 56 11.27 -3.41 1.76
N LEU A 57 11.00 -2.42 0.91
CA LEU A 57 10.96 -1.01 1.32
C LEU A 57 9.85 -0.75 2.34
N ALA A 58 8.67 -1.34 2.15
CA ALA A 58 7.57 -1.23 3.09
C ALA A 58 7.91 -1.86 4.44
N ASP A 59 8.47 -3.07 4.44
CA ASP A 59 8.84 -3.80 5.64
C ASP A 59 9.97 -3.11 6.41
N TRP A 60 10.99 -2.63 5.68
CA TRP A 60 12.08 -1.84 6.25
C TRP A 60 11.55 -0.56 6.93
N LEU A 61 10.63 0.15 6.26
CA LEU A 61 10.01 1.36 6.79
C LEU A 61 9.15 1.07 8.03
N ILE A 62 8.31 0.03 7.99
CA ILE A 62 7.48 -0.39 9.12
C ILE A 62 8.35 -0.79 10.31
N TYR A 63 9.36 -1.63 10.09
CA TYR A 63 10.30 -2.04 11.13
C TYR A 63 10.99 -0.82 11.75
N GLY A 64 11.45 0.11 10.91
CA GLY A 64 12.07 1.34 11.36
C GLY A 64 11.13 2.16 12.23
N GLU A 65 9.89 2.37 11.80
CA GLU A 65 8.90 3.15 12.54
C GLU A 65 8.58 2.52 13.90
N THR A 66 8.40 1.20 13.93
CA THR A 66 8.11 0.46 15.18
C THR A 66 9.30 0.47 16.14
N THR A 67 10.54 0.38 15.63
CA THR A 67 11.74 0.24 16.46
C THR A 67 12.33 1.57 16.90
N TYR A 68 12.31 2.57 16.00
CA TYR A 68 13.02 3.85 16.18
C TYR A 68 12.08 5.07 16.21
N GLY A 69 10.78 4.87 16.04
CA GLY A 69 9.75 5.91 16.16
C GLY A 69 9.44 6.69 14.87
N TRP A 70 8.50 7.62 14.99
CA TRP A 70 7.84 8.29 13.85
C TRP A 70 8.76 9.12 12.92
N ARG A 71 9.94 9.55 13.39
CA ARG A 71 10.90 10.33 12.58
C ARG A 71 11.50 9.54 11.41
N ARG A 72 11.21 8.24 11.28
CA ARG A 72 11.74 7.38 10.22
C ARG A 72 11.26 7.74 8.81
N TYR A 73 10.12 8.39 8.63
CA TYR A 73 9.71 8.82 7.28
C TYR A 73 10.68 9.84 6.68
N LYS A 74 11.16 10.80 7.47
CA LYS A 74 12.16 11.77 7.00
C LYS A 74 13.45 11.06 6.55
N GLU A 75 13.94 10.15 7.38
CA GLU A 75 15.15 9.40 7.07
C GLU A 75 14.95 8.42 5.88
N ALA A 76 13.75 7.87 5.73
CA ALA A 76 13.40 7.04 4.58
C ALA A 76 13.39 7.84 3.28
N ILE A 77 12.85 9.05 3.28
CA ILE A 77 12.92 9.96 2.12
C ILE A 77 14.38 10.27 1.78
N GLU A 78 15.19 10.65 2.76
CA GLU A 78 16.61 10.99 2.55
C GLU A 78 17.42 9.80 2.01
N ARG A 79 17.14 8.57 2.46
CA ARG A 79 17.87 7.36 2.05
C ARG A 79 17.41 6.76 0.73
N THR A 80 16.12 6.86 0.41
CA THR A 80 15.53 6.19 -0.76
C THR A 80 15.30 7.14 -1.93
N GLY A 81 15.18 8.44 -1.67
CA GLY A 81 14.76 9.44 -2.67
C GLY A 81 13.29 9.33 -3.07
N LEU A 82 12.50 8.45 -2.43
CA LEU A 82 11.06 8.34 -2.66
C LEU A 82 10.32 9.42 -1.88
N ASP A 83 9.23 9.92 -2.47
CA ASP A 83 8.37 10.88 -1.80
C ASP A 83 7.60 10.24 -0.63
N TYR A 84 7.13 11.09 0.28
CA TYR A 84 6.39 10.67 1.47
C TYR A 84 5.13 9.84 1.13
N GLN A 85 4.38 10.24 0.10
CA GLN A 85 3.13 9.59 -0.26
C GLN A 85 3.37 8.17 -0.78
N THR A 86 4.42 7.98 -1.59
CA THR A 86 4.85 6.65 -2.06
C THR A 86 5.22 5.75 -0.89
N LEU A 87 6.07 6.23 0.03
CA LEU A 87 6.47 5.47 1.21
C LEU A 87 5.29 5.12 2.12
N ARG A 88 4.37 6.07 2.32
CA ARG A 88 3.16 5.85 3.11
C ARG A 88 2.24 4.82 2.46
N ASN A 89 2.09 4.88 1.13
CA ASN A 89 1.32 3.89 0.38
C ASN A 89 1.93 2.49 0.53
N TYR A 90 3.26 2.39 0.43
CA TYR A 90 3.99 1.13 0.62
C TYR A 90 3.73 0.53 2.00
N ALA A 91 3.92 1.32 3.06
CA ALA A 91 3.65 0.88 4.42
C ALA A 91 2.17 0.52 4.64
N TRP A 92 1.24 1.25 4.03
CA TRP A 92 -0.20 0.98 4.17
C TRP A 92 -0.59 -0.38 3.56
N VAL A 93 -0.11 -0.71 2.36
CA VAL A 93 -0.34 -2.03 1.75
C VAL A 93 0.32 -3.12 2.60
N ALA A 94 1.57 -2.95 3.02
CA ALA A 94 2.27 -3.96 3.81
C ALA A 94 1.65 -4.25 5.18
N ARG A 95 1.05 -3.25 5.83
CA ARG A 95 0.26 -3.46 7.06
C ARG A 95 -1.04 -4.22 6.82
N ARG A 96 -1.63 -4.10 5.63
CA ARG A 96 -2.88 -4.81 5.27
C ARG A 96 -2.62 -6.25 4.86
N PHE A 97 -1.43 -6.55 4.35
CA PHE A 97 -1.00 -7.88 3.93
C PHE A 97 0.22 -8.30 4.75
N GLU A 98 -0.03 -8.89 5.91
CA GLU A 98 1.00 -9.59 6.67
C GLU A 98 1.66 -10.68 5.81
N HIS A 99 2.89 -11.08 6.16
CA HIS A 99 3.71 -11.97 5.34
C HIS A 99 2.97 -13.22 4.84
N HIS A 100 2.15 -13.86 5.67
CA HIS A 100 1.41 -15.07 5.29
C HIS A 100 0.23 -14.83 4.33
N ARG A 101 -0.22 -13.57 4.17
CA ARG A 101 -1.29 -13.18 3.23
C ARG A 101 -0.75 -12.68 1.89
N ARG A 102 0.57 -12.47 1.78
CA ARG A 102 1.22 -12.08 0.53
C ARG A 102 1.31 -13.31 -0.37
N ARG A 103 0.91 -13.14 -1.63
CA ARG A 103 0.98 -14.20 -2.64
C ARG A 103 2.17 -13.97 -3.54
N ASP A 104 3.16 -14.85 -3.50
CA ASP A 104 4.40 -14.72 -4.27
C ASP A 104 4.16 -14.70 -5.79
N ALA A 105 3.07 -15.32 -6.26
CA ALA A 105 2.67 -15.28 -7.66
C ALA A 105 2.15 -13.91 -8.11
N LEU A 106 1.85 -12.99 -7.19
CA LEU A 106 1.27 -11.68 -7.47
C LEU A 106 2.18 -10.55 -6.99
N SER A 107 2.37 -9.54 -7.85
CA SER A 107 3.18 -8.38 -7.50
C SER A 107 2.55 -7.54 -6.38
N PHE A 108 3.38 -6.72 -5.71
CA PHE A 108 2.94 -5.68 -4.77
C PHE A 108 1.76 -4.85 -5.31
N ALA A 109 1.80 -4.53 -6.61
CA ALA A 109 0.78 -3.70 -7.23
C ALA A 109 -0.59 -4.39 -7.32
N HIS A 110 -0.68 -5.73 -7.40
CA HIS A 110 -1.96 -6.43 -7.30
C HIS A 110 -2.59 -6.24 -5.92
N HIS A 111 -1.78 -6.36 -4.88
CA HIS A 111 -2.20 -6.17 -3.50
C HIS A 111 -2.64 -4.72 -3.27
N ALA A 112 -1.94 -3.75 -3.86
CA ALA A 112 -2.32 -2.33 -3.82
C ALA A 112 -3.73 -2.07 -4.38
N GLU A 113 -4.14 -2.73 -5.48
CA GLU A 113 -5.49 -2.55 -6.06
C GLU A 113 -6.61 -2.95 -5.09
N VAL A 114 -6.39 -3.99 -4.30
CA VAL A 114 -7.41 -4.55 -3.40
C VAL A 114 -7.30 -4.03 -1.97
N THR A 115 -6.31 -3.19 -1.65
CA THR A 115 -5.98 -2.81 -0.27
C THR A 115 -7.15 -2.12 0.45
N ARG A 116 -8.02 -1.42 -0.29
CA ARG A 116 -9.21 -0.73 0.23
C ARG A 116 -10.38 -1.66 0.58
N LEU A 117 -10.37 -2.90 0.07
CA LEU A 117 -11.46 -3.85 0.25
C LEU A 117 -11.39 -4.52 1.63
N SER A 118 -12.46 -5.21 2.02
CA SER A 118 -12.45 -6.05 3.22
C SER A 118 -11.46 -7.23 3.06
N PRO A 119 -10.95 -7.83 4.16
CA PRO A 119 -10.01 -8.95 4.07
C PRO A 119 -10.54 -10.13 3.24
N ALA A 120 -11.84 -10.45 3.35
CA ALA A 120 -12.47 -11.53 2.59
C ALA A 120 -12.49 -11.23 1.07
N GLU A 121 -12.82 -10.00 0.68
CA GLU A 121 -12.81 -9.58 -0.71
C GLU A 121 -11.39 -9.51 -1.27
N GLN A 122 -10.42 -9.04 -0.48
CA GLN A 122 -9.00 -9.07 -0.86
C GLN A 122 -8.57 -10.49 -1.24
N ASP A 123 -8.83 -11.46 -0.35
CA ASP A 123 -8.43 -12.85 -0.57
C ASP A 123 -9.14 -13.47 -1.77
N TYR A 124 -10.42 -13.15 -1.97
CA TYR A 124 -11.21 -13.58 -3.12
C TYR A 124 -10.61 -13.06 -4.45
N TRP A 125 -10.37 -11.76 -4.54
CA TRP A 125 -9.87 -11.13 -5.76
C TRP A 125 -8.43 -11.52 -6.07
N LEU A 126 -7.57 -11.61 -5.05
CA LEU A 126 -6.20 -12.09 -5.23
C LEU A 126 -6.17 -13.55 -5.66
N ARG A 127 -6.99 -14.43 -5.07
CA ARG A 127 -7.11 -15.84 -5.51
C ARG A 127 -7.53 -15.93 -6.98
N ARG A 128 -8.52 -15.13 -7.40
CA ARG A 128 -8.95 -15.11 -8.81
C ARG A 128 -7.85 -14.59 -9.73
N ALA A 129 -7.15 -13.53 -9.35
CA ALA A 129 -6.05 -12.99 -10.15
C ALA A 129 -4.93 -14.02 -10.35
N GLU A 130 -4.59 -14.77 -9.30
CA GLU A 130 -3.60 -15.84 -9.35
C GLU A 130 -4.04 -17.01 -10.26
N GLN A 131 -5.26 -17.52 -10.05
CA GLN A 131 -5.80 -18.65 -10.83
C GLN A 131 -5.94 -18.33 -12.32
N GLN A 132 -6.38 -17.12 -12.64
CA GLN A 132 -6.59 -16.66 -14.01
C GLN A 132 -5.34 -15.99 -14.62
N LYS A 133 -4.23 -15.94 -13.87
CA LYS A 133 -2.98 -15.27 -14.26
C LYS A 133 -3.19 -13.83 -14.74
N TRP A 134 -4.10 -13.11 -14.08
CA TRP A 134 -4.39 -11.73 -14.44
C TRP A 134 -3.19 -10.83 -14.17
N SER A 135 -2.98 -9.89 -15.10
CA SER A 135 -2.21 -8.69 -14.85
C SER A 135 -2.94 -7.76 -13.86
N ARG A 136 -2.19 -6.83 -13.26
CA ARG A 136 -2.74 -5.79 -12.39
C ARG A 136 -3.87 -5.01 -13.08
N ASN A 137 -3.74 -4.76 -14.39
CA ASN A 137 -4.74 -4.04 -15.17
C ASN A 137 -6.05 -4.84 -15.32
N GLU A 138 -5.95 -6.14 -15.52
CA GLU A 138 -7.12 -7.03 -15.60
C GLU A 138 -7.82 -7.14 -14.25
N LEU A 139 -7.06 -7.28 -13.16
CA LEU A 139 -7.62 -7.21 -11.81
C LEU A 139 -8.36 -5.88 -11.58
N ARG A 140 -7.74 -4.74 -11.92
CA ARG A 140 -8.38 -3.41 -11.79
C ARG A 140 -9.65 -3.29 -12.63
N ARG A 141 -9.69 -3.88 -13.83
CA ARG A 141 -10.89 -3.91 -14.68
C ARG A 141 -11.99 -4.77 -14.06
N ALA A 142 -11.64 -5.96 -13.56
CA ALA A 142 -12.59 -6.88 -12.95
C ALA A 142 -13.18 -6.31 -11.65
N LEU A 143 -12.37 -5.62 -10.83
CA LEU A 143 -12.84 -4.90 -9.65
C LEU A 143 -13.88 -3.83 -10.01
N ARG A 144 -13.60 -3.00 -11.01
CA ARG A 144 -14.54 -1.96 -11.45
C ARG A 144 -15.86 -2.55 -11.95
N ALA A 145 -15.80 -3.63 -12.72
CA ALA A 145 -17.00 -4.33 -13.18
C ALA A 145 -17.80 -4.94 -12.02
N GLY A 146 -17.12 -5.53 -11.02
CA GLY A 146 -17.76 -6.09 -9.84
C GLY A 146 -18.40 -5.05 -8.93
N LEU A 147 -17.83 -3.84 -8.83
CA LEU A 147 -18.45 -2.73 -8.09
C LEU A 147 -19.70 -2.21 -8.81
N ALA A 148 -19.65 -2.03 -10.14
CA ALA A 148 -20.81 -1.58 -10.93
C ALA A 148 -21.99 -2.57 -10.83
N ALA A 149 -21.72 -3.87 -10.90
CA ALA A 149 -22.77 -4.88 -10.74
C ALA A 149 -23.42 -4.88 -9.34
N GLN A 150 -22.66 -4.49 -8.30
CA GLN A 150 -23.19 -4.38 -6.93
C GLN A 150 -24.00 -3.11 -6.72
N SER A 151 -23.63 -1.98 -7.34
CA SER A 151 -24.46 -0.77 -7.32
C SER A 151 -25.79 -0.98 -8.06
N ASP A 152 -25.76 -1.65 -9.21
CA ASP A 152 -26.96 -1.91 -10.01
C ASP A 152 -27.91 -2.90 -9.31
N ALA A 153 -27.37 -3.86 -8.56
CA ALA A 153 -28.16 -4.81 -7.76
C ALA A 153 -28.77 -4.17 -6.50
N ALA A 154 -28.15 -3.14 -5.93
CA ALA A 154 -28.69 -2.42 -4.77
C ALA A 154 -29.85 -1.47 -5.13
N GLU A 155 -29.99 -1.09 -6.41
CA GLU A 155 -31.08 -0.22 -6.89
C GLU A 155 -32.36 -0.97 -7.30
N ASN A 156 -32.36 -2.32 -7.30
CA ASN A 156 -33.56 -3.13 -7.57
C ASN A 156 -33.84 -4.13 -6.44
N PRO A 157 -34.53 -3.74 -5.36
CA PRO A 157 -35.03 -4.70 -4.38
C PRO A 157 -36.38 -5.23 -4.87
N THR A 158 -36.38 -6.35 -5.61
CA THR A 158 -37.61 -7.15 -5.76
C THR A 158 -37.55 -8.33 -4.81
N GLY A 159 -38.60 -8.44 -3.98
CA GLY A 159 -38.63 -9.18 -2.72
C GLY A 159 -38.39 -10.69 -2.77
N GLY A 160 -38.06 -11.22 -1.59
CA GLY A 160 -38.01 -12.65 -1.30
C GLY A 160 -37.37 -12.89 0.05
N ALA A 161 -38.17 -12.90 1.11
CA ALA A 161 -37.76 -13.21 2.47
C ALA A 161 -37.23 -14.64 2.58
N ASP A 162 -36.10 -14.82 3.28
CA ASP A 162 -35.92 -15.96 4.19
C ASP A 162 -34.96 -15.55 5.32
N GLU A 163 -35.48 -15.62 6.54
CA GLU A 163 -34.82 -15.22 7.77
C GLU A 163 -33.78 -16.27 8.17
N ARG A 164 -32.49 -15.92 8.11
CA ARG A 164 -31.46 -16.62 8.87
C ARG A 164 -30.70 -15.61 9.72
N GLN A 165 -30.96 -15.70 11.02
CA GLN A 165 -30.28 -14.96 12.09
C GLN A 165 -28.77 -15.16 12.01
N GLU A 166 -28.05 -14.10 11.65
CA GLU A 166 -26.62 -13.96 11.89
C GLU A 166 -26.42 -12.90 12.99
N ALA A 167 -25.61 -13.25 13.99
CA ALA A 167 -25.18 -12.39 15.10
C ALA A 167 -24.71 -11.00 14.60
N PRO A 168 -24.84 -9.93 15.41
CA PRO A 168 -24.65 -8.57 14.93
C PRO A 168 -23.22 -8.36 14.42
N ARG A 169 -23.05 -8.43 13.09
CA ARG A 169 -21.87 -7.92 12.40
C ARG A 169 -21.83 -6.43 12.71
N GLN A 170 -20.86 -5.99 13.52
CA GLN A 170 -20.58 -4.57 13.68
C GLN A 170 -20.36 -3.99 12.28
N GLN A 171 -21.34 -3.25 11.78
CA GLN A 171 -21.26 -2.58 10.49
C GLN A 171 -20.26 -1.44 10.62
N VAL A 172 -19.00 -1.71 10.30
CA VAL A 172 -17.96 -0.69 10.21
C VAL A 172 -18.03 -0.10 8.81
N THR A 173 -18.64 1.08 8.69
CA THR A 173 -18.69 1.84 7.43
C THR A 173 -17.43 2.69 7.29
N THR A 174 -16.75 2.59 6.15
CA THR A 174 -15.49 3.33 5.91
C THR A 174 -15.75 4.63 5.14
N LEU A 175 -15.45 5.78 5.76
CA LEU A 175 -15.47 7.10 5.12
C LEU A 175 -14.12 7.37 4.42
N THR A 176 -14.15 7.69 3.13
CA THR A 176 -12.97 8.14 2.37
C THR A 176 -13.01 9.65 2.19
N ILE A 177 -11.93 10.34 2.54
CA ILE A 177 -11.76 11.78 2.36
C ILE A 177 -10.55 12.02 1.47
N GLU A 178 -10.71 12.80 0.40
CA GLU A 178 -9.60 13.26 -0.43
C GLU A 178 -8.98 14.51 0.21
N LEU A 179 -7.67 14.46 0.46
CA LEU A 179 -6.91 15.55 1.06
C LEU A 179 -5.73 15.89 0.15
N SER A 180 -5.42 17.18 0.01
CA SER A 180 -4.16 17.61 -0.61
C SER A 180 -2.97 17.19 0.26
N ALA A 181 -1.76 17.18 -0.32
CA ALA A 181 -0.54 16.86 0.41
C ALA A 181 -0.34 17.79 1.63
N ASP A 182 -0.57 19.08 1.46
CA ASP A 182 -0.45 20.09 2.52
C ASP A 182 -1.47 19.87 3.65
N GLN A 183 -2.72 19.53 3.29
CA GLN A 183 -3.77 19.22 4.25
C GLN A 183 -3.44 17.95 5.05
N LEU A 184 -2.92 16.92 4.38
CA LEU A 184 -2.53 15.68 5.04
C LEU A 184 -1.34 15.90 5.99
N GLU A 185 -0.37 16.75 5.61
CA GLU A 185 0.75 17.13 6.47
C GLU A 185 0.27 17.87 7.72
N GLN A 186 -0.61 18.86 7.56
CA GLN A 186 -1.23 19.57 8.69
C GLN A 186 -1.95 18.60 9.64
N TYR A 187 -2.68 17.63 9.09
CA TYR A 187 -3.43 16.65 9.89
C TYR A 187 -2.49 15.68 10.60
N SER A 188 -1.39 15.32 9.96
CA SER A 188 -0.34 14.51 10.57
C SER A 188 0.36 15.22 11.71
N GLN A 189 0.68 16.51 11.55
CA GLN A 189 1.30 17.31 12.60
C GLN A 189 0.35 17.49 13.80
N ALA A 190 -0.93 17.79 13.53
CA ALA A 190 -1.95 17.89 14.58
C ALA A 190 -2.14 16.57 15.33
N ALA A 191 -2.26 15.44 14.62
CA ALA A 191 -2.40 14.13 15.24
C ALA A 191 -1.17 13.75 16.10
N ALA A 192 0.04 14.08 15.63
CA ALA A 192 1.27 13.87 16.38
C ALA A 192 1.34 14.66 17.69
N ALA A 193 0.80 15.89 17.72
CA ALA A 193 0.70 16.69 18.95
C ALA A 193 -0.21 16.02 20.01
N HIS A 194 -1.12 15.15 19.58
CA HIS A 194 -1.99 14.35 20.45
C HIS A 194 -1.50 12.92 20.66
N GLY A 195 -0.31 12.56 20.16
CA GLY A 195 0.28 11.22 20.30
C GLY A 195 -0.52 10.12 19.60
N LEU A 196 -1.35 10.47 18.60
CA LEU A 196 -2.23 9.54 17.91
C LEU A 196 -1.90 9.46 16.42
N PRO A 197 -2.08 8.28 15.79
CA PRO A 197 -2.16 8.17 14.33
C PRO A 197 -3.31 9.03 13.77
N VAL A 198 -3.15 9.56 12.55
CA VAL A 198 -4.13 10.46 11.92
C VAL A 198 -5.54 9.86 11.85
N ASP A 199 -5.67 8.58 11.55
CA ASP A 199 -6.96 7.88 11.51
C ASP A 199 -7.66 7.87 12.89
N LYS A 200 -6.91 7.58 13.96
CA LYS A 200 -7.44 7.60 15.33
C LYS A 200 -7.73 9.02 15.81
N TRP A 201 -6.88 9.97 15.46
CA TRP A 201 -7.04 11.37 15.81
C TRP A 201 -8.28 11.97 15.12
N VAL A 202 -8.46 11.75 13.82
CA VAL A 202 -9.64 12.20 13.07
C VAL A 202 -10.92 11.58 13.63
N ALA A 203 -10.93 10.26 13.87
CA ALA A 203 -12.10 9.60 14.45
C ALA A 203 -12.48 10.21 15.80
N ARG A 204 -11.51 10.40 16.69
CA ARG A 204 -11.71 11.03 18.01
C ARG A 204 -12.23 12.48 17.88
N MET A 205 -11.68 13.25 16.96
CA MET A 205 -12.10 14.63 16.74
C MET A 205 -13.53 14.72 16.22
N VAL A 206 -13.92 13.88 15.25
CA VAL A 206 -15.28 13.82 14.74
C VAL A 206 -16.27 13.45 15.86
N THR A 207 -15.95 12.44 16.67
CA THR A 207 -16.77 12.06 17.83
C THR A 207 -16.91 13.22 18.83
N GLN A 208 -15.82 13.91 19.16
CA GLN A 208 -15.86 15.04 20.09
C GLN A 208 -16.69 16.21 19.56
N VAL A 209 -16.61 16.50 18.25
CA VAL A 209 -17.42 17.55 17.62
C VAL A 209 -18.91 17.18 17.65
N LEU A 210 -19.26 15.92 17.33
CA LEU A 210 -20.64 15.42 17.41
C LEU A 210 -21.19 15.53 18.84
N ASP A 211 -20.45 15.09 19.85
CA ASP A 211 -20.85 15.20 21.26
C ASP A 211 -21.10 16.65 21.69
N THR A 212 -20.27 17.60 21.21
CA THR A 212 -20.46 19.02 21.51
C THR A 212 -21.64 19.65 20.78
N ALA A 213 -21.95 19.19 19.56
CA ALA A 213 -23.11 19.63 18.79
C ALA A 213 -24.42 19.16 19.43
N ASP A 214 -24.47 17.88 19.84
CA ASP A 214 -25.65 17.28 20.48
C ASP A 214 -25.99 17.95 21.81
N ARG A 215 -24.99 18.26 22.63
CA ARG A 215 -25.19 19.03 23.89
C ARG A 215 -25.74 20.44 23.66
N ARG A 216 -25.33 21.11 22.58
CA ARG A 216 -25.86 22.44 22.21
C ARG A 216 -27.30 22.38 21.73
N VAL A 217 -27.68 21.33 21.00
CA VAL A 217 -29.06 21.12 20.53
C VAL A 217 -29.98 20.75 21.70
N ALA A 218 -29.53 19.93 22.64
CA ALA A 218 -30.28 19.59 23.86
C ALA A 218 -30.54 20.83 24.74
N ASN A 219 -29.54 21.69 24.93
CA ASN A 219 -29.69 22.92 25.70
C ASN A 219 -30.61 23.95 25.04
N LYS A 220 -30.77 23.93 23.70
CA LYS A 220 -31.71 24.80 22.97
C LYS A 220 -33.16 24.31 23.01
N ARG A 221 -33.42 23.05 23.36
CA ARG A 221 -34.79 22.49 23.46
C ARG A 221 -35.38 22.59 24.87
N LEU A 222 -34.56 22.94 25.85
CA LEU A 222 -34.93 23.10 27.27
C LEU A 222 -35.09 24.58 27.68
N ALA A 223 -34.95 25.52 26.74
CA ALA A 223 -35.17 26.95 26.90
C ALA A 223 -36.35 27.37 26.01
#